data_AF-A0A924U7K3-F1
#
_entry.id   AF-A0A924U7K3-F1
#
_cell.length_a   1.000
_cell.length_b   1.000
_cell.length_c   1.000
_cell.angle_alpha   90.00
_cell.angle_beta   90.00
_cell.angle_gamma   90.00
#
_symmetry.space_group_name_H-M   'P 1'
#
loop_
_entity.id
_entity.type
_entity.pdbx_description
1 polymer ?
#
loop_
_entity_poly.entity_id
_entity_poly.type
_entity_poly.pdbx_seq_one_letter_code
_entity_poly.pdbx_strand_id
1 'polypeptide(L)'
;MGTRTNIVLDDELIGKAMAKAGVSTKKAAIDTALRAYVREPDWQGLLALAGSGVLADDYDPAALFDHARARPMVSEPPTAYNAKRRLPVNSAANPAKRPTQPATQPATQPATKPAAAPRRK
;
A
#
# COMPACT_ATOMS: atom_id res chain seq x y z
N MET A 1 -4.33 17.61 -26.05
CA MET A 1 -5.31 18.70 -25.80
C MET A 1 -6.29 18.23 -24.73
N GLY A 2 -6.73 19.11 -23.83
CA GLY A 2 -7.70 18.77 -22.79
C GLY A 2 -8.99 19.57 -22.95
N THR A 3 -10.13 18.90 -22.90
CA THR A 3 -11.46 19.52 -22.94
C THR A 3 -12.06 19.48 -21.54
N ARG A 4 -12.63 20.61 -21.09
CA ARG A 4 -13.34 20.69 -19.81
C ARG A 4 -14.81 20.42 -20.06
N THR A 5 -15.37 19.46 -19.32
CA THR A 5 -16.76 19.03 -19.47
C THR A 5 -17.42 18.93 -18.10
N ASN A 6 -18.68 19.33 -18.00
CA ASN A 6 -19.50 19.11 -16.80
C ASN A 6 -20.29 17.82 -16.97
N ILE A 7 -20.02 16.84 -16.10
CA ILE A 7 -20.71 15.55 -16.08
C ILE A 7 -21.06 15.19 -14.63
N VAL A 8 -22.18 14.51 -14.44
CA VAL A 8 -22.57 13.95 -13.14
C VAL A 8 -22.00 12.55 -13.04
N LEU A 9 -21.35 12.23 -11.93
CA LEU A 9 -20.70 10.94 -11.69
C LEU A 9 -21.15 10.38 -10.34
N ASP A 10 -21.20 9.06 -10.26
CA ASP A 10 -21.38 8.37 -8.98
C ASP A 10 -20.10 8.49 -8.14
N ASP A 11 -20.25 9.09 -6.97
CA ASP A 11 -19.14 9.34 -6.03
C ASP A 11 -18.63 8.04 -5.39
N GLU A 12 -19.46 7.02 -5.23
CA GLU A 12 -19.01 5.72 -4.73
C GLU A 12 -18.13 5.01 -5.76
N LEU A 13 -18.54 5.07 -7.04
CA LEU A 13 -17.77 4.50 -8.14
C LEU A 13 -16.42 5.21 -8.30
N ILE A 14 -16.42 6.55 -8.24
CA ILE A 14 -15.20 7.35 -8.25
C ILE A 14 -14.31 7.01 -7.06
N GLY A 15 -14.87 6.85 -5.86
CA GLY A 15 -14.11 6.44 -4.67
C GLY A 15 -13.41 5.09 -4.86
N LYS A 16 -14.11 4.09 -5.41
CA LYS A 16 -13.54 2.78 -5.76
C LYS A 16 -12.44 2.91 -6.81
N ALA A 17 -12.66 3.72 -7.85
CA ALA A 17 -11.66 3.97 -8.89
C ALA A 17 -10.42 4.68 -8.34
N MET A 18 -10.60 5.67 -7.45
CA MET A 18 -9.53 6.39 -6.77
C MET A 18 -8.70 5.46 -5.89
N ALA A 19 -9.35 4.58 -5.11
CA ALA A 19 -8.67 3.59 -4.28
C ALA A 19 -7.88 2.58 -5.13
N LYS A 20 -8.47 2.09 -6.23
CA LYS A 20 -7.83 1.14 -7.14
C LYS A 20 -6.65 1.75 -7.91
N ALA A 21 -6.75 3.02 -8.29
CA ALA A 21 -5.71 3.74 -9.03
C ALA A 21 -4.68 4.45 -8.13
N GLY A 22 -4.93 4.56 -6.82
CA GLY A 22 -4.06 5.26 -5.87
C GLY A 22 -4.00 6.78 -6.08
N VAL A 23 -5.07 7.40 -6.59
CA VAL A 23 -5.11 8.83 -6.93
C VAL A 23 -6.02 9.63 -6.01
N SER A 24 -5.65 10.88 -5.76
CA SER A 24 -6.36 11.78 -4.84
C SER A 24 -7.41 12.66 -5.50
N THR A 25 -7.45 12.73 -6.83
CA THR A 25 -8.38 13.61 -7.55
C THR A 25 -9.34 12.84 -8.44
N LYS A 26 -10.60 13.30 -8.49
CA LYS A 26 -11.64 12.71 -9.36
C LYS A 26 -11.21 12.75 -10.84
N LYS A 27 -10.61 13.86 -11.29
CA LYS A 27 -10.08 14.00 -12.66
C LYS A 27 -9.02 12.92 -12.97
N ALA A 28 -8.06 12.72 -12.06
CA ALA A 28 -7.02 11.72 -12.28
C ALA A 28 -7.62 10.30 -12.32
N ALA A 29 -8.59 10.00 -11.45
CA ALA A 29 -9.28 8.71 -11.47
C ALA A 29 -9.97 8.44 -12.81
N ILE A 30 -10.64 9.45 -13.37
CA ILE A 30 -11.30 9.36 -14.68
C ILE A 30 -10.27 9.16 -15.79
N ASP A 31 -9.20 9.96 -15.83
CA ASP A 31 -8.15 9.83 -16.86
C ASP A 31 -7.48 8.45 -16.79
N THR A 32 -7.15 7.97 -15.59
CA THR A 32 -6.56 6.63 -15.40
C THR A 32 -7.54 5.53 -15.79
N ALA A 33 -8.83 5.64 -15.44
CA ALA A 33 -9.84 4.65 -15.82
C ALA A 33 -10.04 4.60 -17.34
N LEU A 34 -10.13 5.75 -18.01
CA LEU A 34 -10.29 5.82 -19.46
C LEU A 34 -9.05 5.27 -20.19
N ARG A 35 -7.85 5.59 -19.71
CA ARG A 35 -6.60 5.02 -20.25
C ARG A 35 -6.54 3.52 -20.06
N ALA A 36 -6.99 3.00 -18.92
CA ALA A 36 -7.06 1.57 -18.67
C ALA A 36 -8.07 0.89 -19.60
N TYR A 37 -9.23 1.51 -19.82
CA TYR A 37 -10.26 1.00 -20.71
C TYR A 37 -9.80 0.94 -22.17
N VAL A 38 -9.13 1.99 -22.67
CA VAL A 38 -8.56 2.00 -24.04
C VAL A 38 -7.38 1.05 -24.16
N ARG A 39 -6.65 0.80 -23.06
CA ARG A 39 -5.58 -0.21 -23.01
C ARG A 39 -6.10 -1.64 -23.04
N GLU A 40 -7.38 -1.86 -22.77
CA GLU A 40 -7.95 -3.20 -22.79
C GLU A 40 -7.77 -3.76 -24.21
N PRO A 41 -7.04 -4.88 -24.37
CA PRO A 41 -6.80 -5.45 -25.68
C PRO A 41 -8.14 -5.76 -26.33
N ASP A 42 -8.24 -5.58 -27.65
CA ASP A 42 -9.43 -6.00 -28.38
C ASP A 42 -9.51 -7.53 -28.38
N TRP A 43 -10.13 -8.06 -27.33
CA TRP A 43 -10.33 -9.49 -27.14
C TRP A 43 -11.25 -10.05 -28.24
N GLN A 44 -12.19 -9.25 -28.76
CA GLN A 44 -13.05 -9.67 -29.85
C GLN A 44 -12.25 -9.79 -31.16
N GLY A 45 -11.34 -8.86 -31.43
CA GLY A 45 -10.40 -8.95 -32.55
C GLY A 45 -9.48 -10.18 -32.47
N LEU A 46 -8.94 -10.47 -31.27
CA LEU A 46 -8.14 -11.68 -31.05
C LEU A 46 -8.96 -12.96 -31.24
N LEU A 47 -10.20 -13.00 -30.76
CA LEU A 47 -11.11 -14.14 -30.94
C LEU A 47 -11.56 -14.32 -32.39
N ALA A 48 -11.79 -13.22 -33.12
CA ALA A 48 -12.10 -13.26 -34.54
C ALA A 48 -10.96 -13.83 -35.38
N LEU A 49 -9.73 -13.76 -34.87
CA LEU A 49 -8.54 -14.33 -35.49
C LEU A 49 -8.49 -15.86 -35.40
N ALA A 50 -9.28 -16.47 -34.51
CA ALA A 50 -9.33 -17.93 -34.37
C ALA A 50 -9.83 -18.59 -35.66
N GLY A 51 -9.03 -19.50 -36.22
CA GLY A 51 -9.34 -20.21 -37.46
C GLY A 51 -8.96 -19.47 -38.75
N SER A 52 -8.44 -18.24 -38.67
CA SER A 52 -8.01 -17.47 -39.85
C SER A 52 -6.61 -17.82 -40.38
N GLY A 53 -5.95 -18.82 -39.80
CA GLY A 53 -4.66 -19.33 -40.30
C GLY A 53 -3.49 -18.36 -40.12
N VAL A 54 -3.48 -17.57 -39.05
CA VAL A 54 -2.43 -16.56 -38.77
C VAL A 54 -1.17 -17.16 -38.13
N LEU A 55 -1.19 -18.46 -37.87
CA LEU A 55 -0.01 -19.19 -37.41
C LEU A 55 0.88 -19.48 -38.61
N ALA A 56 2.20 -19.43 -38.41
CA ALA A 56 3.13 -19.90 -39.41
C ALA A 56 2.94 -21.41 -39.66
N ASP A 57 3.16 -21.86 -40.88
CA ASP A 57 2.95 -23.26 -41.27
C ASP A 57 3.83 -24.24 -40.49
N ASP A 58 4.98 -23.77 -39.98
CA ASP A 58 5.95 -24.50 -39.18
C ASP A 58 5.79 -24.27 -37.66
N TYR A 59 4.71 -23.63 -37.22
CA TYR A 59 4.46 -23.39 -35.80
C TYR A 59 4.08 -24.69 -35.07
N ASP A 60 5.01 -25.21 -34.26
CA ASP A 60 4.76 -26.35 -33.37
C ASP A 60 4.59 -25.89 -31.91
N PRO A 61 3.39 -26.04 -31.31
CA PRO A 61 3.19 -25.70 -29.90
C PRO A 61 3.92 -26.65 -28.94
N ALA A 62 4.25 -27.89 -29.34
CA ALA A 62 4.90 -28.86 -28.47
C ALA A 62 6.38 -28.53 -28.22
N ALA A 63 7.09 -28.02 -29.23
CA ALA A 63 8.49 -27.60 -29.13
C ALA A 63 8.75 -26.59 -27.98
N LEU A 64 7.79 -25.74 -27.65
CA LEU A 64 7.88 -24.77 -26.54
C LEU A 64 7.95 -25.45 -25.15
N PHE A 65 7.33 -26.62 -24.99
CA PHE A 65 7.22 -27.31 -23.70
C PHE A 65 8.23 -28.43 -23.53
N ASP A 66 8.88 -28.89 -24.61
CA ASP A 66 9.95 -29.89 -24.53
C ASP A 66 11.17 -29.36 -23.75
N HIS A 67 11.49 -28.08 -23.91
CA HIS A 67 12.56 -27.43 -23.15
C HIS A 67 12.28 -27.32 -21.64
N ALA A 68 11.01 -27.35 -21.22
CA ALA A 68 10.63 -27.31 -19.81
C ALA A 68 10.79 -28.68 -19.12
N ARG A 69 10.71 -29.78 -19.89
CA ARG A 69 10.90 -31.15 -19.39
C ARG A 69 12.38 -31.53 -19.25
N ALA A 70 13.25 -30.87 -20.01
CA ALA A 70 14.69 -31.11 -20.02
C ALA A 70 15.48 -30.27 -19.01
N ARG A 71 14.87 -29.24 -18.40
CA ARG A 71 15.52 -28.51 -17.31
C ARG A 71 15.32 -29.28 -16.00
N PRO A 72 16.39 -29.61 -15.24
CA PRO A 72 16.22 -30.11 -13.90
C PRO A 72 15.49 -29.02 -13.11
N MET A 73 14.22 -29.26 -12.76
CA MET A 73 13.51 -28.40 -11.82
C MET A 73 14.36 -28.37 -10.55
N VAL A 74 14.95 -27.21 -10.25
CA VAL A 74 15.68 -27.00 -9.00
C VAL A 74 14.63 -27.05 -7.89
N SER A 75 14.51 -28.20 -7.24
CA SER A 75 13.78 -28.30 -5.99
C SER A 75 14.64 -27.68 -4.91
N GLU A 76 14.26 -26.52 -4.40
CA GLU A 76 14.81 -26.08 -3.12
C GLU A 76 14.47 -27.15 -2.07
N PRO A 77 15.43 -27.57 -1.23
CA PRO A 77 15.12 -28.47 -0.14
C PRO A 77 14.07 -27.81 0.76
N PRO A 78 13.04 -28.55 1.21
CA PRO A 78 12.00 -27.98 2.07
C PRO A 78 12.67 -27.38 3.31
N THR A 79 12.64 -26.04 3.40
CA THR A 79 13.20 -25.35 4.53
C THR A 79 12.33 -25.66 5.75
N ALA A 80 12.91 -26.32 6.75
CA ALA A 80 12.22 -26.52 8.03
C ALA A 80 12.23 -25.18 8.79
N TYR A 81 11.25 -24.32 8.51
CA TYR A 81 11.08 -23.09 9.28
C TYR A 81 10.63 -23.45 10.70
N ASN A 82 11.54 -23.35 11.67
CA ASN A 82 11.23 -23.57 13.09
C ASN A 82 10.47 -22.35 13.64
N ALA A 83 9.14 -22.40 13.58
CA ALA A 83 8.24 -21.36 14.09
C ALA A 83 8.32 -21.13 15.61
N LYS A 84 9.21 -21.81 16.36
CA LYS A 84 9.33 -21.71 17.82
C LYS A 84 10.47 -20.84 18.33
N ARG A 85 10.84 -19.78 17.62
CA ARG A 85 11.59 -18.68 18.24
C ARG A 85 10.74 -17.42 18.29
N ARG A 86 9.74 -17.42 19.17
CA ARG A 86 9.23 -16.18 19.74
C ARG A 86 10.34 -15.59 20.60
N LEU A 87 11.04 -14.58 20.05
CA LEU A 87 11.78 -13.63 20.88
C LEU A 87 10.76 -12.97 21.83
N PRO A 88 11.06 -12.82 23.13
CA PRO A 88 10.12 -12.21 24.07
C PRO A 88 9.88 -10.75 23.69
N VAL A 89 8.71 -10.47 23.14
CA VAL A 89 8.11 -9.13 23.19
C VAL A 89 7.67 -8.93 24.64
N ASN A 90 8.40 -8.10 25.36
CA ASN A 90 7.97 -7.59 26.65
C ASN A 90 6.60 -6.92 26.48
N SER A 91 5.58 -7.54 27.02
CA SER A 91 4.23 -7.00 27.18
C SER A 91 3.65 -7.68 28.40
N ALA A 92 3.15 -7.04 29.44
CA ALA A 92 3.06 -5.65 29.86
C ALA A 92 2.54 -5.75 31.31
N ALA A 93 2.94 -4.88 32.25
CA ALA A 93 2.04 -4.43 33.34
C ALA A 93 2.75 -3.54 34.37
N ASN A 94 2.14 -2.37 34.56
CA ASN A 94 1.90 -1.64 35.81
C ASN A 94 2.80 -0.44 36.17
N PRO A 95 2.31 0.81 36.00
CA PRO A 95 2.97 2.01 36.49
C PRO A 95 2.60 2.25 37.96
N ALA A 96 3.15 1.47 38.88
CA ALA A 96 2.98 1.72 40.31
C ALA A 96 4.15 1.15 41.09
N LYS A 97 5.18 1.98 41.28
CA LYS A 97 6.12 2.06 42.43
C LYS A 97 7.39 2.77 41.95
N ARG A 98 7.51 4.06 42.30
CA ARG A 98 8.75 4.82 42.18
C ARG A 98 9.50 4.63 43.51
N PRO A 99 10.64 3.92 43.57
CA PRO A 99 11.47 3.96 44.75
C PRO A 99 12.25 5.28 44.75
N THR A 100 12.03 6.00 45.85
CA THR A 100 12.81 7.09 46.43
C THR A 100 14.30 7.06 46.10
N GLN A 101 14.81 8.13 45.48
CA GLN A 101 16.20 8.55 45.62
C GLN A 101 16.27 9.57 46.77
N PRO A 102 17.26 9.49 47.68
CA PRO A 102 17.38 10.42 48.79
C PRO A 102 17.93 11.77 48.29
N ALA A 103 17.17 12.83 48.51
CA ALA A 103 17.59 14.20 48.29
C ALA A 103 18.38 14.70 49.51
N THR A 104 19.65 15.04 49.30
CA THR A 104 20.41 15.90 50.21
C THR A 104 19.88 17.33 50.08
N GLN A 105 19.21 17.83 51.12
CA GLN A 105 18.98 19.27 51.41
C GLN A 105 20.03 19.72 52.47
N PRO A 106 20.20 21.01 52.86
CA PRO A 106 19.35 22.21 52.70
C PRO A 106 20.17 23.45 52.20
N ALA A 107 19.73 24.71 52.09
CA ALA A 107 18.86 25.49 52.97
C ALA A 107 18.43 26.86 52.37
N THR A 108 17.35 27.39 52.96
CA THR A 108 17.07 28.83 53.22
C THR A 108 16.36 29.66 52.14
N GLN A 109 15.04 29.76 52.29
CA GLN A 109 14.15 30.89 51.95
C GLN A 109 14.54 32.16 52.78
N PRO A 110 14.06 33.42 52.54
CA PRO A 110 12.70 33.74 52.06
C PRO A 110 12.46 35.07 51.28
N ALA A 111 11.19 35.17 50.84
CA ALA A 111 10.32 36.35 50.76
C ALA A 111 10.66 37.52 49.80
N THR A 112 9.74 37.80 48.86
CA THR A 112 8.78 38.93 48.98
C THR A 112 7.77 38.94 47.81
N LYS A 113 6.48 38.93 48.18
CA LYS A 113 5.32 39.46 47.43
C LYS A 113 5.16 40.94 47.88
N PRO A 114 4.26 41.80 47.33
CA PRO A 114 3.22 41.57 46.32
C PRO A 114 2.95 42.73 45.32
N ALA A 115 1.90 42.54 44.52
CA ALA A 115 0.91 43.54 44.07
C ALA A 115 1.25 44.49 42.91
N ALA A 116 0.50 44.37 41.79
CA ALA A 116 -0.52 45.35 41.40
C ALA A 116 -1.29 44.88 40.15
N ALA A 117 -2.59 45.14 40.16
CA ALA A 117 -3.61 44.69 39.23
C ALA A 117 -3.73 45.62 37.97
N PRO A 118 -4.62 45.31 37.01
CA PRO A 118 -4.57 45.79 35.63
C PRO A 118 -5.48 47.00 35.36
N ARG A 119 -5.30 47.69 34.22
CA ARG A 119 -6.34 48.12 33.23
C ARG A 119 -5.91 49.32 32.38
N ARG A 120 -6.44 49.31 31.14
CA ARG A 120 -6.99 50.40 30.29
C ARG A 120 -6.42 50.29 28.87
N LYS A 121 -7.18 50.50 27.80
CA LYS A 121 -8.61 50.74 27.58
C LYS A 121 -8.91 50.30 26.14
#